data_AF-A0A662TXU4-F1
#
_entry.id   AF-A0A662TXU4-F1
#
_cell.length_a   1.000
_cell.length_b   1.000
_cell.length_c   1.000
_cell.angle_alpha   90.00
_cell.angle_beta   90.00
_cell.angle_gamma   90.00
#
_symmetry.space_group_name_H-M   'P 1'
#
loop_
_entity.id
_entity.type
_entity.pdbx_description
1 polymer ?
#
loop_
_entity_poly.entity_id
_entity_poly.type
_entity_poly.pdbx_seq_one_letter_code
_entity_poly.pdbx_strand_id
1 'polypeptide(L)'
;LKFRSGALGAIIGTTSIYPGLPTRLSICGDLGSAILEGDVLQLMELKSGEKYEKKREIESASWIRPEAAPPTNHAELLKDFSTAIIEDRSPKVDGYEGKRSIEVIRGIYKSFTEGCPVKVV
;
A
#
# COMPACT_ATOMS: atom_id res chain seq x y z
N LEU A 1 -3.48 3.10 -13.94
CA LEU A 1 -3.72 4.33 -13.15
C LEU A 1 -2.83 5.46 -13.67
N LYS A 2 -3.28 6.72 -13.56
CA LYS A 2 -2.47 7.91 -13.85
C LYS A 2 -2.58 8.88 -12.67
N PHE A 3 -1.44 9.23 -12.07
CA PHE A 3 -1.35 10.18 -10.96
C PHE A 3 -1.41 11.62 -11.47
N ARG A 4 -1.69 12.59 -10.57
CA ARG A 4 -1.69 14.03 -10.92
C ARG A 4 -0.35 14.50 -11.50
N SER A 5 0.75 13.90 -11.06
CA SER A 5 2.10 14.14 -11.59
C SER A 5 2.32 13.62 -13.03
N GLY A 6 1.37 12.88 -13.58
CA GLY A 6 1.53 12.17 -14.86
C GLY A 6 2.17 10.78 -14.73
N ALA A 7 2.67 10.42 -13.54
CA ALA A 7 3.19 9.08 -13.28
C ALA A 7 2.13 8.00 -13.56
N LEU A 8 2.59 6.84 -14.02
CA LEU A 8 1.74 5.69 -14.30
C LEU A 8 1.87 4.67 -13.16
N GLY A 9 0.75 4.05 -12.83
CA GLY A 9 0.70 3.01 -11.80
C GLY A 9 -0.13 1.81 -12.25
N ALA A 10 0.26 0.63 -11.78
CA ALA A 10 -0.48 -0.61 -11.92
C ALA A 10 -0.83 -1.14 -10.53
N ILE A 11 -2.05 -1.65 -10.37
CA ILE A 11 -2.47 -2.40 -9.20
C ILE A 11 -2.87 -3.79 -9.68
N ILE A 12 -2.30 -4.80 -9.04
CA ILE A 12 -2.61 -6.20 -9.29
C ILE A 12 -2.97 -6.80 -7.94
N GLY A 13 -4.15 -7.39 -7.85
CA GLY A 13 -4.64 -8.03 -6.64
C GLY A 13 -5.43 -9.27 -7.00
N THR A 14 -5.22 -10.34 -6.25
CA THR A 14 -5.95 -11.60 -6.40
C THR A 14 -5.98 -12.32 -5.06
N THR A 15 -7.08 -13.02 -4.78
CA THR A 15 -7.28 -13.82 -3.57
C THR A 15 -7.23 -15.32 -3.86
N SER A 16 -7.02 -15.72 -5.11
CA SER A 16 -7.17 -17.11 -5.59
C SER A 16 -5.87 -17.72 -6.11
N ILE A 17 -4.73 -17.22 -5.65
CA ILE A 17 -3.41 -17.75 -6.04
C ILE A 17 -2.76 -18.51 -4.89
N TYR A 18 -2.15 -19.65 -5.23
CA TYR A 18 -1.29 -20.43 -4.33
C TYR A 18 0.17 -20.28 -4.79
N PRO A 19 1.15 -20.16 -3.88
CA PRO A 19 1.05 -20.24 -2.42
C PRO A 19 0.65 -18.93 -1.72
N GLY A 20 0.11 -17.93 -2.43
CA GLY A 20 -0.05 -16.58 -1.89
C GLY A 20 1.30 -15.86 -1.81
N LEU A 21 1.33 -14.58 -2.21
CA LEU A 21 2.55 -13.79 -2.21
C LEU A 21 2.39 -12.59 -1.27
N PRO A 22 3.47 -12.14 -0.59
CA PRO A 22 3.45 -10.90 0.17
C PRO A 22 3.02 -9.71 -0.69
N THR A 23 2.38 -8.72 -0.07
CA THR A 23 2.09 -7.45 -0.75
C THR A 23 3.38 -6.80 -1.21
N ARG A 24 3.48 -6.44 -2.49
CA ARG A 24 4.63 -5.74 -3.04
C ARG A 24 4.24 -4.32 -3.46
N LEU A 25 5.04 -3.35 -3.04
CA LEU A 25 5.01 -1.97 -3.54
C LEU A 25 6.34 -1.67 -4.22
N SER A 26 6.29 -1.18 -5.45
CA SER A 26 7.46 -0.75 -6.20
C SER A 26 7.28 0.68 -6.67
N ILE A 27 8.26 1.53 -6.37
CA ILE A 27 8.32 2.92 -6.80
C ILE A 27 9.57 3.06 -7.65
N CYS A 28 9.40 3.41 -8.91
CA CYS A 28 10.49 3.55 -9.86
C CYS A 28 10.43 4.92 -10.52
N GLY A 29 11.55 5.63 -10.52
CA GLY A 29 11.69 6.95 -11.12
C GLY A 29 13.04 7.11 -11.82
N ASP A 30 13.27 8.31 -12.35
CA ASP A 30 14.51 8.69 -13.02
C ASP A 30 15.70 8.81 -12.06
N LEU A 31 15.46 9.08 -10.77
CA LEU A 31 16.51 9.23 -9.75
C LEU A 31 16.79 7.95 -8.95
N GLY A 32 16.00 6.89 -9.12
CA GLY A 32 16.17 5.65 -8.37
C GLY A 32 14.91 4.80 -8.31
N SER A 33 15.01 3.70 -7.57
CA SER A 33 13.90 2.77 -7.37
C SER A 33 13.92 2.16 -5.97
N ALA A 34 12.75 1.83 -5.44
CA ALA A 34 12.58 1.14 -4.18
C ALA A 34 11.51 0.05 -4.28
N ILE A 35 11.73 -1.07 -3.61
CA ILE A 35 10.82 -2.21 -3.54
C ILE A 35 10.62 -2.58 -2.09
N LEU A 36 9.36 -2.51 -1.65
CA LEU A 36 8.87 -3.02 -0.38
C LEU A 36 8.10 -4.32 -0.65
N GLU A 37 8.38 -5.36 0.12
CA GLU A 37 7.58 -6.59 0.16
C GLU A 37 7.17 -6.89 1.60
N GLY A 38 5.88 -7.13 1.82
CA GLY A 38 5.30 -7.09 3.16
C GLY A 38 5.69 -5.80 3.87
N ASP A 39 6.32 -5.92 5.04
CA ASP A 39 6.85 -4.81 5.83
C ASP A 39 8.38 -4.64 5.70
N VAL A 40 8.99 -5.25 4.68
CA VAL A 40 10.44 -5.28 4.49
C VAL A 40 10.83 -4.53 3.24
N LEU A 41 11.71 -3.52 3.41
CA LEU A 41 12.42 -2.92 2.28
C LEU A 41 13.37 -3.98 1.71
N GLN A 42 13.14 -4.41 0.48
CA GLN A 42 13.96 -5.43 -0.19
C GLN A 42 15.10 -4.77 -0.95
N LEU A 43 14.79 -3.66 -1.63
CA LEU A 43 15.71 -2.95 -2.50
C LEU A 43 15.45 -1.45 -2.42
N MET A 44 16.51 -0.66 -2.38
CA MET A 44 16.50 0.76 -2.70
C MET A 44 17.82 1.08 -3.39
N GLU A 45 17.76 1.74 -4.54
CA GLU A 45 18.96 2.19 -5.25
C GLU A 45 18.70 3.56 -5.84
N LEU A 46 19.50 4.53 -5.44
CA LEU A 46 19.43 5.92 -5.87
C LEU A 46 20.66 6.28 -6.72
N LYS A 47 20.47 7.14 -7.71
CA LYS A 47 21.58 7.67 -8.53
C LYS A 47 22.59 8.48 -7.71
N SER A 48 22.21 8.97 -6.52
CA SER A 48 23.12 9.63 -5.57
C SER A 48 24.19 8.69 -4.99
N GLY A 49 24.05 7.37 -5.20
CA GLY A 49 24.95 6.34 -4.70
C GLY A 49 24.43 5.60 -3.47
N GLU A 50 23.32 6.04 -2.88
CA GLU A 50 22.67 5.32 -1.78
C GLU A 50 22.07 4.00 -2.28
N LYS A 51 22.49 2.90 -1.66
CA LYS A 51 22.03 1.56 -1.99
C LYS A 51 21.69 0.76 -0.74
N TYR A 52 20.56 0.08 -0.79
CA TYR A 52 20.11 -0.89 0.18
C TYR A 52 19.66 -2.13 -0.56
N GLU A 53 20.18 -3.28 -0.17
CA GLU A 53 19.68 -4.58 -0.63
C GLU A 53 19.67 -5.54 0.56
N LYS A 54 18.49 -6.05 0.90
CA LYS A 54 18.35 -7.05 1.95
C LYS A 54 17.29 -8.06 1.56
N LYS A 55 17.75 -9.18 0.99
CA LYS A 55 16.93 -10.36 0.72
C LYS A 55 16.61 -11.06 2.03
N ARG A 56 15.65 -10.53 2.77
CA ARG A 56 15.01 -11.26 3.86
C ARG A 56 13.91 -12.11 3.27
N GLU A 57 13.92 -13.38 3.63
CA GLU A 57 12.79 -14.26 3.38
C GLU A 57 11.60 -13.73 4.17
N ILE A 58 10.52 -13.43 3.47
CA ILE A 58 9.27 -12.98 4.07
C ILE A 58 8.40 -14.22 4.18
N GLU A 59 8.08 -14.62 5.41
CA GLU A 59 7.13 -15.70 5.62
C GLU A 59 5.79 -15.34 4.98
N SER A 60 5.32 -16.20 4.08
CA SER A 60 4.05 -16.01 3.37
C SER A 60 2.82 -16.37 4.22
N ALA A 61 3.02 -16.92 5.42
CA ALA A 61 1.95 -17.49 6.25
C ALA A 61 0.82 -16.49 6.57
N SER A 62 1.15 -15.23 6.88
CA SER A 62 0.17 -14.16 7.15
C SER A 62 -0.63 -13.73 5.91
N TRP A 63 -0.10 -13.97 4.71
CA TRP A 63 -0.75 -13.65 3.43
C TRP A 63 -1.64 -14.78 2.92
N ILE A 64 -1.48 -15.98 3.51
CA ILE A 64 -2.30 -17.17 3.27
C ILE A 64 -3.43 -17.28 4.31
N ARG A 65 -3.20 -16.74 5.50
CA ARG A 65 -4.11 -16.75 6.66
C ARG A 65 -4.17 -15.34 7.27
N PRO A 66 -5.21 -14.54 6.95
CA PRO A 66 -5.37 -13.20 7.53
C PRO A 66 -5.30 -13.18 9.05
N GLU A 67 -5.80 -14.22 9.71
CA GLU A 67 -5.74 -14.42 11.17
C GLU A 67 -4.31 -14.62 11.73
N ALA A 68 -3.35 -14.99 10.89
CA ALA A 68 -1.94 -15.10 11.25
C ALA A 68 -1.19 -13.76 11.10
N ALA A 69 -1.82 -12.73 10.54
CA ALA A 69 -1.22 -11.41 10.45
C ALA A 69 -1.07 -10.79 11.86
N PRO A 70 0.11 -10.26 12.22
CA PRO A 70 0.30 -9.60 13.51
C PRO A 70 -0.69 -8.43 13.68
N PRO A 71 -1.37 -8.30 14.84
CA PRO A 71 -2.33 -7.23 15.07
C PRO A 71 -1.67 -5.87 15.35
N THR A 72 -0.33 -5.77 15.29
CA THR A 72 0.46 -4.59 15.68
C THR A 72 0.03 -3.34 14.93
N ASN A 73 -0.14 -3.41 13.61
CA ASN A 73 -0.54 -2.26 12.80
C ASN A 73 -1.97 -1.79 13.15
N HIS A 74 -2.88 -2.72 13.43
CA HIS A 74 -4.23 -2.39 13.88
C HIS A 74 -4.21 -1.76 15.27
N ALA A 75 -3.42 -2.31 16.19
CA ALA A 75 -3.28 -1.78 17.54
C ALA A 75 -2.70 -0.35 17.55
N GLU A 76 -1.70 -0.06 16.72
CA GLU A 76 -1.13 1.29 16.59
C GLU A 76 -2.13 2.30 16.01
N LEU A 77 -2.97 1.90 15.05
CA LEU A 77 -4.05 2.77 14.54
C LEU A 77 -5.13 3.03 15.59
N LEU A 78 -5.54 2.01 16.35
CA LEU A 78 -6.52 2.17 17.44
C LEU A 78 -5.98 3.04 18.57
N LYS A 79 -4.69 2.89 18.90
CA LYS A 79 -4.00 3.71 19.88
C LYS A 79 -3.92 5.17 19.41
N ASP A 80 -3.53 5.42 18.16
CA ASP A 80 -3.51 6.78 17.64
C ASP A 80 -4.90 7.42 17.64
N PHE A 81 -5.94 6.67 17.27
CA PHE A 81 -7.31 7.14 17.30
C PHE A 81 -7.77 7.50 18.73
N SER A 82 -7.52 6.64 19.71
CA SER A 82 -7.90 6.91 21.10
C SER A 82 -7.13 8.09 21.69
N THR A 83 -5.83 8.19 21.41
CA THR A 83 -5.02 9.34 21.80
C THR A 83 -5.49 10.63 21.12
N ALA A 84 -5.87 10.59 19.85
CA ALA A 84 -6.37 11.75 19.12
C ALA A 84 -7.65 12.34 19.75
N ILE A 85 -8.54 11.48 20.26
CA ILE A 85 -9.73 11.89 21.00
C ILE A 85 -9.36 12.60 22.31
N ILE A 86 -8.41 12.04 23.07
CA ILE A 86 -7.98 12.59 24.36
C ILE A 86 -7.29 13.94 24.17
N GLU A 87 -6.48 14.07 23.12
CA GLU A 87 -5.66 15.26 22.83
C GLU A 87 -6.39 16.32 21.99
N ASP A 88 -7.66 16.09 21.62
CA ASP A 88 -8.44 16.96 20.73
C ASP A 88 -7.71 17.31 19.42
N ARG A 89 -7.15 16.29 18.76
CA ARG A 89 -6.48 16.41 17.46
C ARG A 89 -7.09 15.47 16.43
N SER A 90 -6.74 15.66 15.17
CA SER A 90 -7.07 14.68 14.13
C SER A 90 -6.23 13.40 14.29
N PRO A 91 -6.80 12.20 14.06
CA PRO A 91 -6.02 10.97 13.96
C PRO A 91 -5.18 11.00 12.68
N LYS A 92 -4.16 10.14 12.61
CA LYS A 92 -3.27 9.98 11.45
C LYS A 92 -4.03 9.63 10.17
N VAL A 93 -5.12 8.89 10.30
CA VAL A 93 -6.02 8.54 9.19
C VAL A 93 -7.44 8.89 9.62
N ASP A 94 -7.95 10.02 9.12
CA ASP A 94 -9.33 10.43 9.35
C ASP A 94 -10.30 9.79 8.34
N GLY A 95 -11.59 10.14 8.44
CA GLY A 95 -12.61 9.62 7.53
C GLY A 95 -12.40 10.06 6.07
N TYR A 96 -11.81 11.24 5.83
CA TYR A 96 -11.55 11.73 4.48
C TYR A 96 -10.39 10.97 3.84
N GLU A 97 -9.30 10.78 4.58
CA GLU A 97 -8.14 10.01 4.12
C GLU A 97 -8.50 8.54 3.91
N GLY A 98 -9.22 7.93 4.86
CA GLY A 98 -9.70 6.55 4.73
C GLY A 98 -10.60 6.36 3.50
N LYS A 99 -11.43 7.36 3.18
CA LYS A 99 -12.30 7.34 1.99
C LYS A 99 -11.51 7.30 0.67
N ARG A 100 -10.32 7.92 0.58
CA ARG A 100 -9.55 7.98 -0.67
C ARG A 100 -9.20 6.60 -1.20
N SER A 101 -8.82 5.67 -0.33
CA SER A 101 -8.55 4.27 -0.71
C SER A 101 -9.78 3.59 -1.32
N ILE A 102 -10.96 3.82 -0.74
CA ILE A 102 -12.23 3.27 -1.24
C ILE A 102 -12.60 3.87 -2.61
N GLU A 103 -12.39 5.18 -2.80
CA GLU A 103 -12.66 5.83 -4.09
C GLU A 103 -11.79 5.26 -5.21
N VAL A 104 -10.52 4.91 -4.94
CA VAL A 104 -9.66 4.23 -5.93
C VAL A 104 -10.23 2.86 -6.31
N ILE A 105 -10.63 2.05 -5.33
CA ILE A 105 -11.22 0.71 -5.58
C ILE A 105 -12.51 0.85 -6.40
N ARG A 106 -13.39 1.77 -6.02
CA ARG A 106 -14.63 2.07 -6.77
C ARG A 106 -14.32 2.56 -8.18
N GLY A 107 -13.29 3.37 -8.36
CA GLY A 107 -12.84 3.84 -9.66
C GLY A 107 -12.37 2.71 -10.57
N ILE A 108 -11.68 1.70 -10.03
CA ILE A 108 -11.28 0.50 -10.78
C ILE A 108 -12.52 -0.25 -11.29
N TYR A 109 -13.50 -0.53 -10.42
CA TYR A 109 -14.73 -1.21 -10.82
C TYR A 109 -15.56 -0.40 -11.83
N LYS A 110 -15.64 0.91 -11.64
CA LYS A 110 -16.35 1.81 -12.56
C LYS A 110 -15.68 1.84 -13.94
N SER A 111 -14.36 1.97 -13.98
CA SER A 111 -13.59 1.95 -15.24
C SER A 111 -13.75 0.65 -16.00
N PHE A 112 -13.81 -0.50 -15.30
CA PHE A 112 -14.12 -1.78 -15.92
C PHE A 112 -15.52 -1.80 -16.53
N THR A 113 -16.52 -1.29 -15.81
CA THR A 113 -17.92 -1.26 -16.27
C THR A 113 -18.12 -0.33 -17.47
N GLU A 114 -17.48 0.83 -17.47
CA GLU A 114 -17.63 1.85 -18.52
C GLU A 114 -16.68 1.65 -19.70
N GLY A 115 -15.66 0.79 -19.55
CA GLY A 115 -14.65 0.53 -20.59
C GLY A 115 -13.73 1.73 -20.86
N CYS A 116 -13.72 2.75 -20.00
CA CYS A 116 -12.90 3.94 -20.17
C CYS A 116 -12.27 4.42 -18.84
N PRO A 117 -11.22 5.26 -18.89
CA PRO A 117 -10.65 5.85 -17.69
C PRO A 117 -11.66 6.72 -16.94
N VAL A 118 -11.71 6.59 -15.61
CA VAL A 118 -12.53 7.42 -14.73
C VAL A 118 -11.67 8.31 -13.86
N LYS A 119 -12.15 9.51 -13.57
CA LYS A 119 -11.46 10.43 -12.65
C LYS A 119 -11.82 10.07 -11.22
N VAL A 120 -10.78 9.93 -10.39
CA VAL A 120 -10.88 9.67 -8.95
C VAL A 120 -10.29 10.88 -8.20
N VAL A 121 -10.78 11.13 -6.98
CA VAL A 121 -10.53 12.37 -6.20
C VAL A 121 -9.08 12.48 -5.73
#